data_AF-A0A091DF14-F1
#
_entry.id   AF-A0A091DF14-F1
#
_cell.length_a   1.000
_cell.length_b   1.000
_cell.length_c   1.000
_cell.angle_alpha   90.00
_cell.angle_beta   90.00
_cell.angle_gamma   90.00
#
_symmetry.space_group_name_H-M   'P 1'
#
loop_
_entity.id
_entity.type
_entity.pdbx_description
1 polymer ?
#
loop_
_entity_poly.entity_id
_entity_poly.type
_entity_poly.pdbx_seq_one_letter_code
_entity_poly.pdbx_strand_id
1 'polypeptide(L)'
;RRKDSLTNGDKLGSKVKRIGPHIEIFQVFQERNRFIITKKVVRLITIMQARVRGWLERKRLQRITAKALYHGPNLKAVIDMYRGLIHHVKYQLGLWRTRQIINLAELEEWMDRKKFYETMFAKREHWQGLERSELLKYFNDCGHFPTQKQIDDYWDMACRERQKYYEVIKKSQAIEMIFTLYPPRGANVANNTRIKSTWLRPIVNGEEGYKYIVSGHPILKRANIQIVGKLVARSIRERKMRQYYKA
;
A
#
# COMPACT_ATOMS: atom_id res chain seq x y z
N ARG A 1 -18.34 -71.39 -12.50
CA ARG A 1 -19.23 -70.23 -12.75
C ARG A 1 -18.85 -69.10 -11.80
N ARG A 2 -18.05 -68.13 -12.24
CA ARG A 2 -17.88 -66.83 -11.55
C ARG A 2 -18.41 -65.75 -12.50
N LYS A 3 -19.38 -64.98 -12.03
CA LYS A 3 -19.95 -63.81 -12.71
C LYS A 3 -19.00 -62.65 -12.41
N ASP A 4 -18.19 -62.24 -13.36
CA ASP A 4 -17.40 -61.02 -13.24
C ASP A 4 -18.32 -59.81 -13.43
N SER A 5 -18.36 -58.97 -12.40
CA SER A 5 -19.07 -57.70 -12.37
C SER A 5 -18.37 -56.70 -13.28
N LEU A 6 -18.97 -56.43 -14.45
CA LEU A 6 -18.57 -55.36 -15.36
C LEU A 6 -18.58 -54.01 -14.64
N THR A 7 -17.40 -53.42 -14.50
CA THR A 7 -17.21 -52.08 -13.93
C THR A 7 -17.82 -51.00 -14.84
N ASN A 8 -18.32 -49.92 -14.25
CA ASN A 8 -19.08 -48.87 -14.94
C ASN A 8 -18.36 -48.18 -16.12
N GLY A 9 -17.05 -48.39 -16.30
CA GLY A 9 -16.28 -47.88 -17.44
C GLY A 9 -16.63 -48.56 -18.77
N ASP A 10 -16.90 -49.86 -18.76
CA ASP A 10 -17.14 -50.64 -19.99
C ASP A 10 -18.49 -50.30 -20.63
N LYS A 11 -19.47 -49.84 -19.83
CA LYS A 11 -20.79 -49.40 -20.30
C LYS A 11 -20.75 -48.05 -21.03
N LEU A 12 -19.75 -47.21 -20.76
CA LEU A 12 -19.56 -45.92 -21.44
C LEU A 12 -18.87 -46.12 -22.80
N GLY A 13 -17.89 -47.03 -22.88
CA GLY A 13 -17.18 -47.34 -24.13
C GLY A 13 -18.08 -47.94 -25.21
N SER A 14 -19.09 -48.72 -24.84
CA SER A 14 -20.04 -49.30 -25.80
C SER A 14 -21.03 -48.28 -26.38
N LYS A 15 -21.37 -47.21 -25.65
CA LYS A 15 -22.24 -46.12 -26.14
C LYS A 15 -21.53 -45.21 -27.14
N VAL A 16 -20.24 -44.97 -26.95
CA VAL A 16 -19.43 -44.10 -27.82
C VAL A 16 -19.24 -44.73 -29.21
N LYS A 17 -19.18 -46.06 -29.32
CA LYS A 17 -19.07 -46.79 -30.60
C LYS A 17 -20.30 -46.70 -31.52
N ARG A 18 -21.45 -46.24 -31.01
CA ARG A 18 -22.72 -46.12 -31.78
C ARG A 18 -22.86 -44.77 -32.50
N ILE A 19 -22.06 -43.78 -32.13
CA ILE A 19 -22.04 -42.47 -32.78
C ILE A 19 -21.14 -42.62 -34.02
N GLY A 20 -21.60 -42.23 -35.21
CA GLY A 20 -20.92 -42.46 -36.50
C GLY A 20 -19.54 -41.78 -36.64
N PRO A 21 -19.12 -41.34 -37.84
CA PRO A 21 -17.71 -41.08 -38.25
C PRO A 21 -16.93 -39.98 -37.49
N HIS A 22 -17.40 -39.56 -36.32
CA HIS A 22 -16.75 -38.64 -35.39
C HIS A 22 -16.05 -39.34 -34.22
N ILE A 23 -16.02 -40.68 -34.16
CA ILE A 23 -15.25 -41.43 -33.15
C ILE A 23 -13.75 -41.13 -33.26
N GLU A 24 -13.22 -41.05 -34.48
CA GLU A 24 -11.80 -40.73 -34.72
C GLU A 24 -11.46 -39.33 -34.20
N ILE A 25 -12.32 -38.35 -34.48
CA ILE A 25 -12.20 -36.98 -33.95
C ILE A 25 -12.28 -37.00 -32.41
N PHE A 26 -13.25 -37.72 -31.85
CA PHE A 26 -13.41 -37.84 -30.39
C PHE A 26 -12.19 -38.49 -29.72
N GLN A 27 -11.60 -39.53 -30.32
CA GLN A 27 -10.40 -40.20 -29.84
C GLN A 27 -9.17 -39.29 -29.92
N VAL A 28 -8.97 -38.56 -31.03
CA VAL A 28 -7.89 -37.58 -31.20
C VAL A 28 -7.95 -36.47 -30.12
N PHE A 29 -9.16 -36.04 -29.72
CA PHE A 29 -9.30 -35.08 -28.61
C PHE A 29 -9.23 -35.72 -27.20
N GLN A 30 -9.42 -37.05 -27.10
CA GLN A 30 -9.28 -37.80 -25.84
C GLN A 30 -7.84 -38.23 -25.54
N GLU A 31 -6.98 -38.33 -26.56
CA GLU A 31 -5.52 -38.58 -26.46
C GLU A 31 -4.73 -37.45 -25.78
N ARG A 32 -5.41 -36.51 -25.13
CA ARG A 32 -4.78 -35.69 -24.10
C ARG A 32 -4.45 -36.59 -22.93
N ASN A 33 -3.22 -37.12 -22.93
CA ASN A 33 -2.54 -37.76 -21.81
C ASN A 33 -3.14 -37.30 -20.48
N ARG A 34 -4.10 -38.08 -19.95
CA ARG A 34 -4.56 -37.88 -18.58
C ARG A 34 -3.33 -38.22 -17.75
N PHE A 35 -2.61 -37.19 -17.27
CA PHE A 35 -1.51 -37.40 -16.34
C PHE A 35 -2.05 -38.31 -15.25
N ILE A 36 -1.52 -39.53 -15.16
CA ILE A 36 -1.90 -40.44 -14.10
C ILE A 36 -1.25 -39.85 -12.85
N ILE A 37 -2.01 -39.00 -12.15
CA ILE A 37 -1.59 -38.38 -10.89
C ILE A 37 -1.54 -39.49 -9.84
N THR A 38 -0.43 -40.20 -9.82
CA THR A 38 -0.16 -41.21 -8.81
C THR A 38 0.22 -40.52 -7.50
N LYS A 39 0.03 -41.21 -6.37
CA LYS A 39 0.48 -40.72 -5.06
C LYS A 39 1.98 -40.37 -5.04
N LYS A 40 2.80 -41.07 -5.85
CA LYS A 40 4.24 -40.79 -6.02
C LYS A 40 4.49 -39.46 -6.71
N VAL A 41 3.75 -39.13 -7.77
CA VAL A 41 3.84 -37.85 -8.48
C VAL A 41 3.43 -36.70 -7.57
N VAL A 42 2.33 -36.83 -6.82
CA VAL A 42 1.91 -35.81 -5.85
C VAL A 42 2.99 -35.59 -4.79
N ARG A 43 3.57 -36.67 -4.24
CA ARG A 43 4.65 -36.57 -3.25
C ARG A 43 5.88 -35.86 -3.80
N LEU A 44 6.29 -36.16 -5.05
CA LEU A 44 7.38 -35.46 -5.72
C LEU A 44 7.09 -33.97 -5.88
N ILE A 45 5.90 -33.62 -6.37
CA ILE A 45 5.47 -32.22 -6.54
C ILE A 45 5.51 -31.50 -5.19
N THR A 46 4.98 -32.10 -4.12
CA THR A 46 5.00 -31.50 -2.78
C THR A 46 6.43 -31.25 -2.27
N ILE A 47 7.35 -32.19 -2.47
CA ILE A 47 8.77 -32.03 -2.08
C ILE A 47 9.43 -30.91 -2.88
N MET A 48 9.21 -30.88 -4.21
CA MET A 48 9.74 -29.82 -5.08
C MET A 48 9.20 -28.45 -4.67
N GLN A 49 7.89 -28.33 -4.46
CA GLN A 49 7.27 -27.10 -4.02
C GLN A 49 7.79 -26.66 -2.65
N ALA A 50 7.93 -27.57 -1.68
CA ALA A 50 8.48 -27.25 -0.36
C ALA A 50 9.93 -26.73 -0.46
N ARG A 51 10.76 -27.36 -1.31
CA ARG A 51 12.15 -26.92 -1.57
C ARG A 51 12.19 -25.51 -2.17
N VAL A 52 11.37 -25.26 -3.19
CA VAL A 52 11.29 -23.94 -3.86
C VAL A 52 10.77 -22.88 -2.89
N ARG A 53 9.66 -23.13 -2.18
CA ARG A 53 9.11 -22.21 -1.17
C ARG A 53 10.15 -21.89 -0.10
N GLY A 54 10.85 -22.91 0.43
CA GLY A 54 11.91 -22.69 1.43
C GLY A 54 13.10 -21.91 0.89
N TRP A 55 13.49 -22.12 -0.37
CA TRP A 55 14.54 -21.33 -1.02
C TRP A 55 14.16 -19.86 -1.19
N LEU A 56 12.91 -19.59 -1.60
CA LEU A 56 12.39 -18.22 -1.73
C LEU A 56 12.38 -17.49 -0.37
N GLU A 57 11.93 -18.14 0.70
CA GLU A 57 11.92 -17.54 2.04
C GLU A 57 13.35 -17.25 2.55
N ARG A 58 14.30 -18.16 2.32
CA ARG A 58 15.71 -17.90 2.66
C ARG A 58 16.28 -16.73 1.86
N LYS A 59 16.00 -16.65 0.57
CA LYS A 59 16.43 -15.52 -0.28
C LYS A 59 15.79 -14.21 0.15
N ARG A 60 14.52 -14.22 0.55
CA ARG A 60 13.83 -13.06 1.11
C ARG A 60 14.47 -12.61 2.42
N LEU A 61 14.73 -13.53 3.35
CA LEU A 61 15.39 -13.20 4.61
C LEU A 61 16.79 -12.62 4.37
N GLN A 62 17.60 -13.24 3.52
CA GLN A 62 18.93 -12.74 3.15
C GLN A 62 18.88 -11.29 2.62
N ARG A 63 17.91 -11.00 1.74
CA ARG A 63 17.70 -9.65 1.20
C ARG A 63 17.35 -8.66 2.30
N ILE A 64 16.41 -9.01 3.18
CA ILE A 64 15.98 -8.14 4.29
C ILE A 64 17.13 -7.90 5.27
N THR A 65 17.90 -8.93 5.61
CA THR A 65 19.09 -8.80 6.45
C THR A 65 20.12 -7.87 5.82
N ALA A 66 20.40 -8.01 4.53
CA ALA A 66 21.32 -7.13 3.81
C ALA A 66 20.81 -5.67 3.80
N LYS A 67 19.50 -5.45 3.59
CA LYS A 67 18.90 -4.11 3.67
C LYS A 67 18.98 -3.51 5.07
N ALA A 68 18.77 -4.32 6.11
CA ALA A 68 18.81 -3.88 7.50
C ALA A 68 20.20 -3.31 7.89
N LEU A 69 21.28 -3.82 7.31
CA LEU A 69 22.63 -3.33 7.56
C LEU A 69 22.85 -1.87 7.13
N TYR A 70 22.04 -1.32 6.22
CA TYR A 70 22.09 0.11 5.89
C TYR A 70 21.52 1.02 6.98
N HIS A 71 20.73 0.47 7.90
CA HIS A 71 20.01 1.24 8.91
C HIS A 71 20.52 1.00 10.32
N GLY A 72 21.10 -0.16 10.61
CA GLY A 72 21.60 -0.51 11.94
C GLY A 72 22.56 -1.70 11.92
N PRO A 73 23.14 -2.06 13.07
CA PRO A 73 24.20 -3.06 13.15
C PRO A 73 23.72 -4.49 12.88
N ASN A 74 22.45 -4.79 13.14
CA ASN A 74 21.85 -6.10 12.90
C ASN A 74 20.33 -6.00 12.69
N LEU A 75 19.73 -7.07 12.16
CA LEU A 75 18.28 -7.11 11.88
C LEU A 75 17.42 -6.88 13.13
N LYS A 76 17.87 -7.36 14.31
CA LYS A 76 17.14 -7.20 15.57
C LYS A 76 17.05 -5.73 15.97
N ALA A 77 18.15 -4.99 15.90
CA ALA A 77 18.20 -3.56 16.17
C ALA A 77 17.27 -2.78 15.22
N VAL A 78 17.23 -3.17 13.94
CA VAL A 78 16.33 -2.55 12.96
C VAL A 78 14.86 -2.85 13.24
N ILE A 79 14.55 -4.08 13.66
CA ILE A 79 13.21 -4.44 14.13
C ILE A 79 12.82 -3.61 15.36
N ASP A 80 13.74 -3.42 16.31
CA ASP A 80 13.46 -2.64 17.52
C ASP A 80 13.29 -1.14 17.21
N MET A 81 14.03 -0.59 16.24
CA MET A 81 13.78 0.77 15.71
C MET A 81 12.38 0.88 15.09
N TYR A 82 11.99 -0.09 14.27
CA TYR A 82 10.65 -0.12 13.66
C TYR A 82 9.55 -0.24 14.73
N ARG A 83 9.74 -1.09 15.75
CA ARG A 83 8.83 -1.20 16.90
C ARG A 83 8.69 0.12 17.65
N GLY A 84 9.81 0.77 17.95
CA GLY A 84 9.82 2.07 18.61
C GLY A 84 9.04 3.12 17.83
N LEU A 85 9.27 3.21 16.51
CA LEU A 85 8.53 4.11 15.64
C LEU A 85 7.02 3.82 15.65
N ILE A 86 6.62 2.56 15.46
CA ILE A 86 5.20 2.19 15.45
C ILE A 86 4.55 2.47 16.79
N HIS A 87 5.26 2.21 17.89
CA HIS A 87 4.80 2.55 19.23
C HIS A 87 4.60 4.06 19.38
N HIS A 88 5.57 4.87 18.97
CA HIS A 88 5.46 6.34 18.98
C HIS A 88 4.27 6.81 18.15
N VAL A 89 4.16 6.38 16.90
CA VAL A 89 3.06 6.76 16.01
C VAL A 89 1.70 6.40 16.62
N LYS A 90 1.55 5.20 17.20
CA LYS A 90 0.31 4.78 17.85
C LYS A 90 0.00 5.58 19.10
N TYR A 91 1.02 5.85 19.92
CA TYR A 91 0.90 6.69 21.11
C TYR A 91 0.42 8.10 20.74
N GLN A 92 1.03 8.70 19.72
CA GLN A 92 0.66 10.01 19.15
C GLN A 92 -0.72 10.01 18.46
N LEU A 93 -1.33 8.84 18.25
CA LEU A 93 -2.68 8.70 17.73
C LEU A 93 -3.68 8.26 18.81
N GLY A 94 -3.25 8.14 20.07
CA GLY A 94 -4.10 7.72 21.19
C GLY A 94 -4.49 6.23 21.16
N LEU A 95 -3.79 5.41 20.36
CA LEU A 95 -4.07 3.98 20.19
C LEU A 95 -3.29 3.16 21.23
N TRP A 96 -3.88 2.98 22.41
CA TRP A 96 -3.27 2.22 23.50
C TRP A 96 -3.35 0.70 23.28
N ARG A 97 -2.25 -0.02 23.61
CA ARG A 97 -2.18 -1.50 23.71
C ARG A 97 -2.61 -2.28 22.47
N THR A 98 -2.04 -1.98 21.30
CA THR A 98 -2.23 -2.83 20.11
C THR A 98 -1.09 -3.83 19.97
N ARG A 99 -1.41 -5.13 19.95
CA ARG A 99 -0.46 -6.19 19.64
C ARG A 99 0.18 -5.90 18.28
N GLN A 100 1.50 -5.76 18.24
CA GLN A 100 2.22 -5.49 17.00
C GLN A 100 2.67 -6.81 16.38
N ILE A 101 2.01 -7.21 15.30
CA ILE A 101 2.48 -8.30 14.44
C ILE A 101 3.41 -7.65 13.42
N ILE A 102 4.70 -8.03 13.45
CA ILE A 102 5.66 -7.51 12.47
C ILE A 102 5.63 -8.42 11.26
N ASN A 103 5.22 -7.87 10.13
CA ASN A 103 5.38 -8.51 8.84
C ASN A 103 6.73 -8.11 8.22
N LEU A 104 7.47 -9.09 7.71
CA LEU A 104 8.73 -8.85 7.00
C LEU A 104 8.56 -7.96 5.76
N ALA A 105 7.42 -8.04 5.06
CA ALA A 105 7.12 -7.16 3.93
C ALA A 105 6.99 -5.69 4.36
N GLU A 106 6.30 -5.45 5.47
CA GLU A 106 6.08 -4.09 6.00
C GLU A 106 7.37 -3.49 6.53
N LEU A 107 8.21 -4.31 7.18
CA LEU A 107 9.54 -3.89 7.62
C LEU A 107 10.41 -3.50 6.41
N GLU A 108 10.39 -4.30 5.34
CA GLU A 108 11.12 -3.99 4.11
C GLU A 108 10.61 -2.68 3.47
N GLU A 109 9.30 -2.50 3.35
CA GLU A 109 8.69 -1.26 2.86
C GLU A 109 9.09 -0.06 3.72
N TRP A 110 9.08 -0.21 5.05
CA TRP A 110 9.49 0.85 5.97
C TRP A 110 10.98 1.21 5.80
N MET A 111 11.88 0.22 5.67
CA MET A 111 13.30 0.47 5.43
C MET A 111 13.52 1.24 4.12
N ASP A 112 12.87 0.81 3.04
CA ASP A 112 12.97 1.46 1.73
C ASP A 112 12.47 2.91 1.80
N ARG A 113 11.32 3.15 2.45
CA ARG A 113 10.78 4.51 2.68
C ARG A 113 11.70 5.36 3.56
N LYS A 114 12.22 4.81 4.65
CA LYS A 114 13.13 5.52 5.56
C LYS A 114 14.40 5.94 4.81
N LYS A 115 15.01 5.04 4.03
CA LYS A 115 16.19 5.35 3.20
C LYS A 115 15.88 6.46 2.20
N PHE A 116 14.73 6.39 1.55
CA PHE A 116 14.28 7.40 0.60
C PHE A 116 14.11 8.78 1.25
N TYR A 117 13.43 8.86 2.40
CA TYR A 117 13.27 10.10 3.15
C TYR A 117 14.61 10.66 3.63
N GLU A 118 15.50 9.82 4.15
CA GLU A 118 16.86 10.23 4.54
C GLU A 118 17.64 10.81 3.35
N THR A 119 17.50 10.21 2.17
CA THR A 119 18.15 10.68 0.94
C THR A 119 17.57 12.02 0.49
N MET A 120 16.25 12.19 0.52
CA MET A 120 15.61 13.47 0.16
C MET A 120 15.92 14.57 1.16
N PHE A 121 16.05 14.22 2.44
CA PHE A 121 16.46 15.18 3.47
C PHE A 121 17.89 15.65 3.23
N ALA A 122 18.82 14.73 2.98
CA ALA A 122 20.22 15.05 2.71
C ALA A 122 20.42 15.94 1.47
N LYS A 123 19.49 15.93 0.49
CA LYS A 123 19.52 16.84 -0.67
C LYS A 123 19.17 18.29 -0.34
N ARG A 124 18.47 18.53 0.77
CA ARG A 124 17.94 19.84 1.19
C ARG A 124 18.57 20.35 2.49
N GLU A 125 19.22 19.47 3.24
CA GLU A 125 19.90 19.81 4.50
C GLU A 125 21.03 20.82 4.23
N HIS A 126 20.93 21.98 4.87
CA HIS A 126 22.05 22.90 5.00
C HIS A 126 22.89 22.50 6.22
N TRP A 127 24.05 23.12 6.43
CA TRP A 127 25.06 22.75 7.46
C TRP A 127 24.53 22.43 8.88
N GLN A 128 23.36 22.93 9.27
CA GLN A 128 22.80 22.75 10.61
C GLN A 128 21.47 21.95 10.66
N GLY A 129 20.80 21.73 9.52
CA GLY A 129 19.50 21.06 9.41
C GLY A 129 18.59 21.69 8.35
N LEU A 130 17.29 21.41 8.44
CA LEU A 130 16.28 21.93 7.51
C LEU A 130 15.48 23.06 8.15
N GLU A 131 15.31 24.18 7.47
CA GLU A 131 14.42 25.24 7.96
C GLU A 131 12.95 24.81 7.94
N ARG A 132 12.16 25.35 8.88
CA ARG A 132 10.70 25.11 8.92
C ARG A 132 9.99 25.51 7.61
N SER A 133 10.45 26.57 6.96
CA SER A 133 9.95 27.08 5.68
C SER A 133 10.10 26.04 4.55
N GLU A 134 11.15 25.24 4.60
CA GLU A 134 11.50 24.24 3.59
C GLU A 134 10.87 22.87 3.85
N LEU A 135 10.32 22.66 5.04
CA LEU A 135 9.71 21.39 5.46
C LEU A 135 8.58 20.94 4.52
N LEU A 136 7.71 21.86 4.11
CA LEU A 136 6.65 21.55 3.14
C LEU A 136 7.22 21.13 1.78
N LYS A 137 8.30 21.77 1.33
CA LYS A 137 8.96 21.40 0.06
C LYS A 137 9.59 20.01 0.18
N TYR A 138 10.22 19.71 1.30
CA TYR A 138 10.76 18.38 1.59
C TYR A 138 9.68 17.28 1.59
N PHE A 139 8.50 17.55 2.17
CA PHE A 139 7.40 16.59 2.13
C PHE A 139 6.87 16.37 0.71
N ASN A 140 6.74 17.44 -0.08
CA ASN A 140 6.33 17.33 -1.48
C ASN A 140 7.30 16.46 -2.30
N ASP A 141 8.61 16.62 -2.09
CA ASP A 141 9.64 15.76 -2.72
C ASP A 141 9.53 14.30 -2.29
N CYS A 142 9.11 14.07 -1.04
CA CYS A 142 8.82 12.74 -0.53
C CYS A 142 7.51 12.16 -1.09
N GLY A 143 6.76 12.93 -1.89
CA GLY A 143 5.48 12.55 -2.48
C GLY A 143 4.28 12.72 -1.55
N HIS A 144 4.45 13.46 -0.46
CA HIS A 144 3.44 13.71 0.57
C HIS A 144 3.04 15.18 0.58
N PHE A 145 1.74 15.46 0.73
CA PHE A 145 1.23 16.83 0.64
C PHE A 145 0.43 17.19 1.89
N PRO A 146 1.06 17.31 3.08
CA PRO A 146 0.37 17.78 4.26
C PRO A 146 0.04 19.28 4.16
N THR A 147 -0.83 19.74 5.05
CA THR A 147 -1.16 21.16 5.24
C THR A 147 -0.27 21.74 6.33
N GLN A 148 -0.03 23.05 6.31
CA GLN A 148 0.69 23.74 7.38
C GLN A 148 0.03 23.47 8.75
N LYS A 149 -1.31 23.50 8.79
CA LYS A 149 -2.07 23.15 9.99
C LYS A 149 -1.74 21.75 10.53
N GLN A 150 -1.66 20.72 9.69
CA GLN A 150 -1.32 19.37 10.14
C GLN A 150 0.11 19.27 10.71
N ILE A 151 1.03 20.07 10.19
CA ILE A 151 2.40 20.18 10.70
C ILE A 151 2.39 20.87 12.06
N ASP A 152 1.65 21.97 12.18
CA ASP A 152 1.50 22.72 13.43
C ASP A 152 0.84 21.85 14.51
N ASP A 153 -0.26 21.15 14.17
CA ASP A 153 -0.96 20.19 15.03
C ASP A 153 -0.03 19.05 15.50
N TYR A 154 0.89 18.59 14.62
CA TYR A 154 1.90 17.60 15.02
C TYR A 154 2.87 18.19 16.04
N TRP A 155 3.37 19.41 15.81
CA TRP A 155 4.32 20.05 16.72
C TRP A 155 3.72 20.34 18.08
N ASP A 156 2.47 20.78 18.12
CA ASP A 156 1.76 21.03 19.38
C ASP A 156 1.61 19.76 20.22
N MET A 157 1.55 18.59 19.58
CA MET A 157 1.48 17.30 20.27
C MET A 157 2.85 16.72 20.62
N ALA A 158 3.82 16.81 19.70
CA ALA A 158 5.13 16.17 19.82
C ALA A 158 6.10 16.95 20.72
N CYS A 159 5.98 18.28 20.80
CA CYS A 159 6.87 19.13 21.59
C CYS A 159 6.24 19.53 22.93
N ARG A 160 6.98 19.34 24.03
CA ARG A 160 6.72 20.06 25.29
C ARG A 160 7.03 21.54 25.07
N GLU A 161 6.35 22.44 25.80
CA GLU A 161 6.32 23.91 25.60
C GLU A 161 7.67 24.58 25.28
N ARG A 162 8.81 24.04 25.74
CA ARG A 162 10.16 24.60 25.52
C ARG A 162 10.79 24.31 24.14
N GLN A 163 10.19 23.47 23.29
CA GLN A 163 10.77 23.04 22.00
C GLN A 163 9.96 23.50 20.77
N LYS A 164 8.89 24.27 20.98
CA LYS A 164 7.93 24.66 19.92
C LYS A 164 8.52 25.53 18.79
N TYR A 165 9.72 26.08 18.97
CA TYR A 165 10.29 27.11 18.09
C TYR A 165 11.74 26.86 17.65
N TYR A 166 12.15 25.61 17.46
CA TYR A 166 13.41 25.39 16.73
C TYR A 166 13.21 25.79 15.27
N GLU A 167 13.95 26.81 14.82
CA GLU A 167 13.99 27.20 13.40
C GLU A 167 14.56 26.08 12.53
N VAL A 168 15.45 25.27 13.11
CA VAL A 168 16.18 24.19 12.45
C VAL A 168 15.63 22.82 12.88
N ILE A 169 15.12 22.08 11.91
CA ILE A 169 14.54 20.75 12.06
C ILE A 169 15.61 19.71 11.77
N LYS A 170 15.79 18.77 12.71
CA LYS A 170 16.71 17.64 12.53
C LYS A 170 16.09 16.54 11.67
N LYS A 171 16.93 15.79 10.96
CA LYS A 171 16.53 14.64 10.14
C LYS A 171 15.61 13.65 10.85
N SER A 172 15.93 13.27 12.10
CA SER A 172 15.13 12.33 12.88
C SER A 172 13.70 12.86 13.12
N GLN A 173 13.56 14.14 13.45
CA GLN A 173 12.27 14.80 13.69
C GLN A 173 11.44 14.88 12.41
N ALA A 174 12.06 15.26 11.29
CA ALA A 174 11.37 15.35 9.99
C ALA A 174 10.85 13.98 9.54
N ILE A 175 11.65 12.92 9.71
CA ILE A 175 11.27 11.54 9.37
C ILE A 175 10.18 11.02 10.31
N GLU A 176 10.29 11.25 11.61
CA GLU A 176 9.27 10.87 12.58
C GLU A 176 7.93 11.57 12.29
N MET A 177 7.98 12.86 11.92
CA MET A 177 6.80 13.61 11.52
C MET A 177 6.14 13.00 10.28
N ILE A 178 6.90 12.69 9.22
CA ILE A 178 6.34 12.04 8.03
C ILE A 178 5.69 10.72 8.40
N PHE A 179 6.34 9.87 9.20
CA PHE A 179 5.76 8.59 9.58
C PHE A 179 4.56 8.72 10.55
N THR A 180 4.44 9.82 11.26
CA THR A 180 3.25 10.10 12.09
C THR A 180 2.08 10.60 11.24
N LEU A 181 2.37 11.46 10.25
CA LEU A 181 1.37 11.96 9.30
C LEU A 181 0.98 10.90 8.27
N TYR A 182 1.89 10.02 7.87
CA TYR A 182 1.69 8.98 6.85
C TYR A 182 2.20 7.63 7.38
N PRO A 183 1.43 7.01 8.29
CA PRO A 183 1.87 5.81 8.99
C PRO A 183 2.14 4.65 8.04
N PRO A 184 3.18 3.85 8.30
CA PRO A 184 3.43 2.63 7.54
C PRO A 184 2.29 1.63 7.79
N ARG A 185 2.07 0.71 6.84
CA ARG A 185 0.94 -0.25 6.88
C ARG A 185 0.87 -1.05 8.18
N GLY A 186 2.02 -1.47 8.71
CA GLY A 186 2.09 -2.23 9.97
C GLY A 186 1.70 -1.46 11.23
N ALA A 187 1.44 -0.16 11.13
CA ALA A 187 0.82 0.59 12.22
C ALA A 187 -0.66 0.21 12.42
N ASN A 188 -1.31 -0.41 11.43
CA ASN A 188 -2.73 -0.80 11.45
C ASN A 188 -3.67 0.35 11.83
N VAL A 189 -3.37 1.55 11.35
CA VAL A 189 -4.21 2.74 11.55
C VAL A 189 -5.32 2.69 10.49
N ALA A 190 -6.48 2.14 10.87
CA ALA A 190 -7.59 1.85 9.95
C ALA A 190 -8.11 3.09 9.20
N ASN A 191 -8.06 4.25 9.85
CA ASN A 191 -8.25 5.56 9.23
C ASN A 191 -7.24 6.51 9.84
N ASN A 192 -6.39 7.09 9.00
CA ASN A 192 -5.44 8.09 9.46
C ASN A 192 -6.22 9.34 9.89
N THR A 193 -6.52 9.46 11.18
CA THR A 193 -7.37 10.53 11.74
C THR A 193 -6.82 11.92 11.43
N ARG A 194 -5.51 12.03 11.15
CA ARG A 194 -4.82 13.27 10.83
C ARG A 194 -5.00 13.72 9.38
N ILE A 195 -5.19 12.81 8.43
CA ILE A 195 -5.40 13.14 7.03
C ILE A 195 -6.84 12.79 6.68
N LYS A 196 -7.71 13.80 6.78
CA LYS A 196 -9.12 13.67 6.43
C LYS A 196 -9.32 14.03 4.97
N SER A 197 -10.05 13.19 4.25
CA SER A 197 -10.53 13.53 2.91
C SER A 197 -11.44 14.75 3.01
N THR A 198 -11.13 15.78 2.25
CA THR A 198 -11.95 17.00 2.13
C THR A 198 -12.23 17.27 0.66
N TRP A 199 -13.25 18.06 0.36
CA TRP A 199 -13.54 18.47 -1.03
C TRP A 199 -12.35 19.16 -1.71
N LEU A 200 -11.51 19.86 -0.95
CA LEU A 200 -10.30 20.53 -1.45
C LEU A 200 -9.09 19.60 -1.53
N ARG A 201 -9.02 18.59 -0.66
CA ARG A 201 -7.96 17.57 -0.61
C ARG A 201 -8.59 16.18 -0.51
N PRO A 202 -9.12 15.65 -1.62
CA PRO A 202 -9.77 14.36 -1.61
C PRO A 202 -8.74 13.25 -1.44
N ILE A 203 -9.10 12.18 -0.75
CA ILE A 203 -8.33 10.93 -0.75
C ILE A 203 -8.96 10.00 -1.78
N VAL A 204 -8.18 9.55 -2.76
CA VAL A 204 -8.62 8.67 -3.85
C VAL A 204 -7.86 7.36 -3.72
N ASN A 205 -8.57 6.24 -3.52
CA ASN A 205 -7.99 4.90 -3.33
C ASN A 205 -6.92 4.82 -2.21
N GLY A 206 -7.08 5.64 -1.15
CA GLY A 206 -6.12 5.70 -0.05
C GLY A 206 -4.89 6.57 -0.32
N GLU A 207 -4.77 7.18 -1.50
CA GLU A 207 -3.73 8.17 -1.82
C GLU A 207 -4.30 9.60 -1.76
N GLU A 208 -3.47 10.57 -1.40
CA GLU A 208 -3.85 11.98 -1.46
C GLU A 208 -4.05 12.43 -2.90
N GLY A 209 -5.26 12.88 -3.23
CA GLY A 209 -5.63 13.33 -4.56
C GLY A 209 -4.89 14.60 -5.01
N TYR A 210 -4.34 15.39 -4.08
CA TYR A 210 -3.52 16.55 -4.43
C TYR A 210 -2.27 16.14 -5.22
N LYS A 211 -1.75 14.92 -5.01
CA LYS A 211 -0.68 14.32 -5.81
C LYS A 211 -1.02 14.32 -7.30
N TYR A 212 -2.26 13.98 -7.67
CA TYR A 212 -2.70 13.95 -9.06
C TYR A 212 -2.80 15.33 -9.69
N ILE A 213 -3.11 16.35 -8.89
CA ILE A 213 -3.11 17.74 -9.33
C ILE A 213 -1.68 18.21 -9.64
N VAL A 214 -0.71 17.84 -8.81
CA VAL A 214 0.70 18.20 -8.97
C VAL A 214 1.34 17.44 -10.14
N SER A 215 1.02 16.15 -10.29
CA SER A 215 1.57 15.31 -11.37
C SER A 215 0.86 15.47 -12.72
N GLY A 216 -0.28 16.16 -12.77
CA GLY A 216 -1.06 16.34 -13.99
C GLY A 216 -1.85 15.09 -14.41
N HIS A 217 -2.13 14.18 -13.47
CA HIS A 217 -2.82 12.93 -13.75
C HIS A 217 -4.30 13.16 -14.11
N PRO A 218 -4.89 12.42 -15.08
CA PRO A 218 -6.26 12.66 -15.53
C PRO A 218 -7.35 12.44 -14.47
N ILE A 219 -7.05 11.70 -13.40
CA ILE A 219 -7.99 11.39 -12.30
C ILE A 219 -8.50 12.65 -11.60
N LEU A 220 -7.64 13.66 -11.39
CA LEU A 220 -8.03 14.94 -10.79
C LEU A 220 -7.36 16.09 -11.53
N LYS A 221 -8.17 17.06 -11.95
CA LYS A 221 -7.69 18.28 -12.63
C LYS A 221 -8.02 19.50 -11.78
N ARG A 222 -7.17 20.53 -11.84
CA ARG A 222 -7.50 21.83 -11.23
C ARG A 222 -8.77 22.37 -11.87
N ALA A 223 -9.73 22.78 -11.04
CA ALA A 223 -10.93 23.42 -11.52
C ALA A 223 -10.60 24.77 -12.14
N ASN A 224 -11.11 25.03 -13.35
CA ASN A 224 -11.04 26.35 -13.95
C ASN A 224 -12.11 27.25 -13.29
N ILE A 225 -11.66 28.19 -12.44
CA ILE A 225 -12.53 29.07 -11.65
C ILE A 225 -13.49 29.87 -12.54
N GLN A 226 -13.08 30.24 -13.76
CA GLN A 226 -13.96 30.97 -14.67
C GLN A 226 -15.13 30.11 -15.15
N ILE A 227 -14.87 28.84 -15.46
CA ILE A 227 -15.91 27.90 -15.92
C ILE A 227 -16.88 27.61 -14.77
N VAL A 228 -16.35 27.33 -13.58
CA VAL A 228 -17.16 27.07 -12.38
C VAL A 228 -17.96 28.31 -12.00
N GLY A 229 -17.35 29.50 -12.04
CA GLY A 229 -18.01 30.77 -11.76
C GLY A 229 -19.17 31.05 -12.73
N LYS A 230 -18.97 30.83 -14.04
CA LYS A 230 -20.04 30.93 -15.04
C LYS A 230 -21.17 29.96 -14.76
N LEU A 231 -20.87 28.71 -14.39
CA LEU A 231 -21.86 27.68 -14.06
C LEU A 231 -22.69 28.08 -12.83
N VAL A 232 -22.03 28.51 -11.75
CA VAL A 232 -22.70 28.95 -10.52
C VAL A 232 -23.56 30.18 -10.77
N ALA A 233 -23.05 31.19 -11.48
CA ALA A 233 -23.80 32.38 -11.83
C ALA A 233 -25.04 32.07 -12.70
N ARG A 234 -24.92 31.11 -13.63
CA ARG A 234 -26.04 30.61 -14.42
C ARG A 234 -27.07 29.90 -13.54
N SER A 235 -26.63 28.99 -12.67
CA SER A 235 -27.52 28.28 -11.74
C SER A 235 -28.26 29.22 -10.80
N ILE A 236 -27.61 30.29 -10.30
CA ILE A 236 -28.25 31.28 -9.42
C ILE A 236 -29.32 32.05 -10.19
N ARG A 237 -29.01 32.50 -11.42
CA ARG A 237 -29.97 33.22 -12.27
C ARG A 237 -31.19 32.35 -12.58
N GLU A 238 -30.99 31.09 -12.97
CA GLU A 238 -32.09 30.16 -13.26
C GLU A 238 -32.99 29.94 -12.04
N ARG A 239 -32.43 29.79 -10.83
CA ARG A 239 -33.22 29.66 -9.59
C ARG A 239 -34.06 30.91 -9.30
N LYS A 240 -33.47 32.10 -9.45
CA LYS A 240 -34.19 33.38 -9.26
C LYS A 240 -35.33 33.54 -10.25
N MET A 241 -35.11 33.21 -11.53
CA MET A 241 -36.16 33.26 -12.56
C MET A 241 -37.30 32.28 -12.23
N ARG A 242 -36.98 31.04 -11.83
CA ARG A 242 -37.99 30.05 -11.43
C ARG A 242 -38.81 30.48 -10.21
N GLN A 243 -38.22 31.22 -9.28
CA GLN A 243 -38.95 31.78 -8.14
C GLN A 243 -39.89 32.92 -8.59
N TYR A 244 -39.42 33.78 -9.49
CA TYR A 244 -40.21 34.88 -10.04
C TYR A 244 -41.44 34.40 -10.83
N TYR A 245 -41.29 33.35 -11.66
CA TYR A 245 -42.40 32.79 -12.44
C TYR A 245 -43.27 31.76 -11.69
N LYS A 246 -42.96 31.47 -10.41
CA LYS A 246 -43.80 30.64 -9.52
C LYS A 246 -44.61 31.47 -8.53
N ALA A 247 -44.32 32.77 -8.41
CA ALA A 247 -45.16 33.75 -7.75
C ALA A 247 -46.19 34.28 -8.75
#